data_AF-A0A841DDD5-F1
#
_entry.id   AF-A0A841DDD5-F1
#
_cell.length_a   1.000
_cell.length_b   1.000
_cell.length_c   1.000
_cell.angle_alpha   90.00
_cell.angle_beta   90.00
_cell.angle_gamma   90.00
#
_symmetry.space_group_name_H-M   'P 1'
#
loop_
_entity.id
_entity.type
_entity.pdbx_description
1 polymer ?
#
loop_
_entity_poly.entity_id
_entity_poly.type
_entity_poly.pdbx_seq_one_letter_code
_entity_poly.pdbx_strand_id
1 'polypeptide(L)' 'MSERSIPEPDPYADVSAALREEFSAVHPASTVTRCIDAAHYGALEITGYAHPGLVERIARKHLQVLALVASGRE' A
#
# COMPACT_ATOMS: atom_id res chain seq x y z
N MET A 1 -26.84 -22.54 8.95
CA MET A 1 -25.58 -22.22 9.64
C MET A 1 -24.87 -21.20 8.78
N SER A 2 -24.76 -19.94 9.21
CA SER A 2 -23.91 -18.97 8.52
C SER A 2 -22.50 -19.15 9.03
N GLU A 3 -21.66 -19.83 8.26
CA GLU A 3 -20.21 -19.73 8.40
C GLU A 3 -19.85 -18.25 8.25
N ARG A 4 -19.65 -17.58 9.39
CA ARG A 4 -18.92 -16.31 9.43
C ARG A 4 -17.50 -16.66 9.00
N SER A 5 -17.20 -16.55 7.71
CA SER A 5 -15.82 -16.45 7.23
C SER A 5 -15.18 -15.32 8.00
N ILE A 6 -14.35 -15.68 8.96
CA ILE A 6 -13.46 -14.74 9.63
C ILE A 6 -12.60 -14.21 8.48
N PRO A 7 -12.64 -12.90 8.16
CA PRO A 7 -11.76 -12.39 7.12
C PRO A 7 -10.34 -12.71 7.58
N GLU A 8 -9.61 -13.44 6.75
CA GLU A 8 -8.20 -13.69 6.99
C GLU A 8 -7.52 -12.34 7.26
N PRO A 9 -6.65 -12.25 8.27
CA PRO A 9 -6.03 -10.99 8.60
C PRO A 9 -5.29 -10.49 7.37
N ASP A 10 -5.68 -9.31 6.87
CA ASP A 10 -5.02 -8.69 5.73
C ASP A 10 -3.53 -8.56 6.06
N PRO A 11 -2.63 -9.21 5.29
CA PRO A 11 -1.20 -9.28 5.62
C PRO A 11 -0.53 -7.91 5.55
N TYR A 12 -1.22 -6.91 5.03
CA TYR A 12 -0.78 -5.53 4.90
C TYR A 12 -1.60 -4.59 5.79
N ALA A 13 -2.37 -5.08 6.77
CA ALA A 13 -3.20 -4.24 7.63
C ALA A 13 -2.36 -3.16 8.34
N ASP A 14 -1.29 -3.57 9.02
CA ASP A 14 -0.36 -2.66 9.70
C ASP A 14 0.36 -1.72 8.71
N VAL A 15 0.81 -2.26 7.56
CA VAL A 15 1.45 -1.48 6.49
C VAL A 15 0.50 -0.40 5.96
N SER A 16 -0.76 -0.76 5.75
CA SER A 16 -1.79 0.13 5.25
C SER A 16 -2.14 1.21 6.25
N ALA A 17 -2.22 0.88 7.54
CA ALA A 17 -2.45 1.85 8.60
C ALA A 17 -1.30 2.85 8.70
N ALA A 18 -0.06 2.36 8.75
CA ALA A 18 1.14 3.19 8.84
C ALA A 18 1.28 4.14 7.64
N LEU A 19 1.15 3.63 6.41
CA LEU A 19 1.26 4.47 5.21
C LEU A 19 0.08 5.44 5.06
N ARG A 20 -1.13 5.06 5.49
CA ARG A 20 -2.27 5.98 5.47
C ARG A 20 -2.08 7.13 6.45
N GLU A 21 -1.54 6.87 7.63
CA GLU A 21 -1.19 7.91 8.60
C GLU A 21 -0.06 8.81 8.08
N GLU A 22 1.03 8.21 7.58
CA GLU A 22 2.21 8.94 7.08
C GLU A 22 1.88 9.88 5.91
N PHE A 23 0.97 9.48 5.02
CA PHE A 23 0.63 10.23 3.81
C PHE A 23 -0.76 10.90 3.84
N SER A 24 -1.47 10.91 4.97
CA SER A 24 -2.88 11.38 5.03
C SER A 24 -3.07 12.83 4.58
N ALA A 25 -2.06 13.67 4.77
CA ALA A 25 -2.09 15.09 4.42
C ALA A 25 -1.88 15.33 2.92
N VAL A 26 -1.35 14.34 2.18
CA VAL A 26 -0.97 14.46 0.77
C VAL A 26 -1.88 13.63 -0.13
N HIS A 27 -2.17 12.40 0.29
CA HIS A 27 -2.88 11.41 -0.53
C HIS A 27 -4.12 10.88 0.19
N PRO A 28 -5.24 10.68 -0.52
CA PRO A 28 -6.38 9.97 0.05
C PRO A 28 -6.04 8.49 0.30
N ALA A 29 -6.72 7.87 1.27
CA ALA A 29 -6.51 6.47 1.63
C ALA A 29 -6.68 5.48 0.45
N SER A 30 -7.48 5.84 -0.57
CA SER A 30 -7.64 5.07 -1.80
C SER A 30 -6.35 5.01 -2.62
N THR A 31 -5.60 6.12 -2.72
CA THR A 31 -4.29 6.17 -3.40
C THR A 31 -3.29 5.28 -2.67
N VAL A 32 -3.22 5.38 -1.34
CA VAL A 32 -2.34 4.52 -0.53
C VAL A 32 -2.65 3.04 -0.76
N THR A 33 -3.93 2.67 -0.77
CA THR A 33 -4.36 1.28 -1.01
C THR A 33 -3.96 0.81 -2.40
N ARG A 34 -4.13 1.63 -3.45
CA ARG A 34 -3.69 1.29 -4.81
C ARG A 34 -2.17 1.15 -4.93
N CYS A 35 -1.40 1.95 -4.20
CA CYS A 35 0.06 1.83 -4.18
C CYS A 35 0.52 0.54 -3.48
N ILE A 36 -0.16 0.11 -2.41
CA ILE A 36 0.13 -1.16 -1.74
C ILE A 36 -0.21 -2.34 -2.66
N ASP A 37 -1.35 -2.29 -3.32
CA ASP A 37 -1.81 -3.30 -4.27
C ASP A 37 -0.84 -3.42 -5.47
N ALA A 38 -0.44 -2.29 -6.05
CA ALA A 38 0.57 -2.26 -7.12
C ALA A 38 1.93 -2.82 -6.65
N ALA A 39 2.36 -2.49 -5.43
CA ALA A 39 3.59 -3.02 -4.85
C ALA A 39 3.51 -4.53 -4.57
N HIS A 40 2.34 -5.02 -4.13
CA HIS A 40 2.08 -6.43 -3.90
C HIS A 40 2.18 -7.21 -5.22
N TYR A 41 1.38 -6.83 -6.23
CA TYR A 41 1.37 -7.54 -7.51
C TYR A 41 2.71 -7.44 -8.22
N GLY A 42 3.38 -6.28 -8.18
CA GLY A 42 4.73 -6.13 -8.74
C GLY A 42 5.77 -7.01 -8.04
N ALA A 43 5.75 -7.10 -6.70
CA ALA A 43 6.65 -7.98 -5.97
C ALA A 43 6.37 -9.47 -6.27
N LEU A 44 5.09 -9.86 -6.32
CA LEU A 44 4.66 -11.21 -6.63
C LEU A 44 5.08 -11.64 -8.04
N GLU A 45 4.89 -10.77 -9.04
CA GLU A 45 5.24 -11.06 -10.44
C GLU A 45 6.75 -11.27 -10.63
N ILE A 46 7.57 -10.45 -9.99
CA ILE A 46 9.02 -10.44 -10.22
C ILE A 46 9.76 -11.44 -9.32
N THR A 47 9.34 -11.57 -8.07
CA THR A 47 10.08 -12.35 -7.07
C THR A 47 9.38 -13.66 -6.66
N GLY A 48 8.12 -13.85 -7.08
CA GLY A 48 7.30 -14.98 -6.68
C GLY A 48 6.73 -14.88 -5.25
N TYR A 49 7.05 -13.82 -4.50
CA TYR A 49 6.54 -13.60 -3.14
C TYR A 49 6.40 -12.11 -2.80
N ALA A 50 5.43 -11.76 -1.96
CA ALA A 50 5.15 -10.38 -1.59
C ALA A 50 5.27 -10.13 -0.08
N HIS A 51 6.51 -10.14 0.43
CA HIS A 51 6.77 -9.91 1.86
C HIS A 51 6.27 -8.53 2.31
N PRO A 52 5.54 -8.38 3.44
CA PRO A 52 5.00 -7.10 3.92
C PRO A 52 6.02 -5.96 3.96
N GLY A 53 7.21 -6.20 4.53
CA GLY A 53 8.27 -5.18 4.54
C GLY A 53 8.85 -4.82 3.17
N LEU A 54 8.75 -5.70 2.16
CA LEU A 54 9.11 -5.35 0.78
C LEU A 54 8.03 -4.48 0.15
N VAL A 55 6.77 -4.90 0.27
CA VAL A 55 5.59 -4.19 -0.24
C VAL A 55 5.52 -2.79 0.35
N GLU A 56 5.71 -2.63 1.67
CA GLU A 56 5.74 -1.33 2.33
C GLU A 56 6.79 -0.39 1.72
N ARG A 57 8.03 -0.86 1.53
CA ARG A 57 9.12 -0.04 0.98
C ARG A 57 8.83 0.41 -0.45
N ILE A 58 8.29 -0.47 -1.28
CA ILE A 58 7.92 -0.16 -2.66
C ILE A 58 6.75 0.84 -2.68
N ALA A 59 5.68 0.56 -1.93
CA ALA A 59 4.50 1.42 -1.83
C ALA A 59 4.85 2.82 -1.30
N ARG A 60 5.68 2.91 -0.25
CA ARG A 60 6.18 4.19 0.28
C ARG A 60 6.91 4.98 -0.79
N LYS A 61 7.76 4.33 -1.60
CA LYS A 61 8.48 5.01 -2.69
C LYS A 61 7.53 5.49 -3.80
N HIS A 62 6.50 4.73 -4.14
CA HIS A 62 5.46 5.20 -5.05
C HIS A 62 4.75 6.44 -4.52
N LEU A 63 4.36 6.44 -3.24
CA LEU A 63 3.68 7.59 -2.61
C LEU A 63 4.56 8.83 -2.56
N GLN A 64 5.86 8.68 -2.28
CA GLN A 64 6.83 9.77 -2.33
C GLN A 64 6.97 10.37 -3.73
N VAL A 65 7.05 9.54 -4.77
CA VAL A 65 7.11 10.01 -6.16
C VAL A 65 5.82 10.74 -6.53
N LEU A 66 4.65 10.21 -6.18
CA LEU A 66 3.37 10.86 -6.42
C LEU A 66 3.25 12.19 -5.67
N ALA A 67 3.75 12.26 -4.43
CA ALA A 67 3.77 13.49 -3.65
C ALA A 67 4.64 14.56 -4.32
N LEU A 68 5.85 14.19 -4.76
CA LEU A 68 6.75 15.10 -5.46
C LEU A 68 6.12 15.68 -6.74
N VAL A 69 5.46 14.84 -7.53
CA VAL A 69 4.77 15.27 -8.76
C VAL A 69 3.59 16.19 -8.46
N ALA A 70 2.85 15.94 -7.37
CA ALA A 70 1.77 16.81 -6.94
C ALA A 70 2.27 18.20 -6.49
N SER A 71 3.43 18.28 -5.82
CA SER A 71 4.05 19.54 -5.40
C SER A 71 4.68 20.35 -6.54
N GLY A 72 5.04 19.72 -7.67
CA GLY A 72 5.63 20.42 -8.82
C GLY A 72 4.61 20.94 -9.84
N ARG A 73 3.31 20.88 -9.54
CA ARG A 73 2.21 21.24 -10.46
C ARG A 73 1.56 22.58 -10.11
N GLU A 74 2.40 23.55 -9.75
CA GLU A 74 2.07 24.95 -9.49
C GLU A 74 2.39 25.86 -10.68
#